data_AF-A0A416ZF45-F1
#
_entry.id   AF-A0A416ZF45-F1
#
_cell.length_a   1.000
_cell.length_b   1.000
_cell.length_c   1.000
_cell.angle_alpha   90.00
_cell.angle_beta   90.00
_cell.angle_gamma   90.00
#
_symmetry.space_group_name_H-M   'P 1'
#
loop_
_entity.id
_entity.type
_entity.pdbx_description
1 polymer ?
#
loop_
_entity_poly.entity_id
_entity_poly.type
_entity_poly.pdbx_seq_one_letter_code
_entity_poly.pdbx_strand_id
1 'polypeptide(L)'
;MKKSRDWFSTLAIIGGLLLVLYPTISNFLNLRNATRVIEQYSEAVDELTDDEAQQLMDAARTYNAKLAGLSGIPAADGGWDAIDASLAAQLREEYMGLLDLTGTGVMGYITIPRLDETMPIYHTTEEKVLQVATGHIETSSLPVGGASTHAAISGHRGLPSAKLFTELDKMQLGDIFYVRVLKETFAYQVDQILTVLPEETEALAIEPGADYMTLVTCTPYGINSHRLLVRAHAIPFLPSMLDEVGVMGSPINLSWPHLALIAGLILAAIVLASLRLRQVQRRDGVQGGTYGNVDGVARRRMMGKEDEHEHGGRHFA
;
A
#
# COMPACT_ATOMS: atom_id res chain seq x y z
N MET A 1 10.31 8.01 42.34
CA MET A 1 9.19 8.51 41.52
C MET A 1 9.62 9.28 40.25
N LYS A 2 10.76 9.98 40.18
CA LYS A 2 11.22 10.62 38.91
C LYS A 2 11.62 9.62 37.81
N LYS A 3 12.38 8.56 38.16
CA LYS A 3 12.90 7.56 37.20
C LYS A 3 11.80 6.80 36.42
N SER A 4 10.61 6.60 37.00
CA SER A 4 9.49 5.89 36.36
C SER A 4 8.65 6.78 35.43
N ARG A 5 8.51 8.07 35.73
CA ARG A 5 7.85 9.06 34.84
C ARG A 5 8.65 9.30 33.57
N ASP A 6 9.97 9.19 33.64
CA ASP A 6 10.84 9.40 32.48
C ASP A 6 10.70 8.25 31.46
N TRP A 7 10.78 6.97 31.86
CA TRP A 7 10.62 5.84 30.91
C TRP A 7 9.31 5.88 30.11
N PHE A 8 8.20 6.24 30.76
CA PHE A 8 6.89 6.39 30.12
C PHE A 8 6.90 7.39 28.95
N SER A 9 7.53 8.55 29.11
CA SER A 9 7.60 9.57 28.05
C SER A 9 8.38 9.11 26.81
N THR A 10 9.43 8.30 26.97
CA THR A 10 10.15 7.75 25.80
C THR A 10 9.36 6.66 25.11
N LEU A 11 8.72 5.77 25.88
CA LEU A 11 7.83 4.78 25.29
C LEU A 11 6.68 5.42 24.52
N ALA A 12 6.10 6.51 25.05
CA ALA A 12 5.04 7.25 24.37
C ALA A 12 5.52 7.86 23.03
N ILE A 13 6.75 8.39 22.98
CA ILE A 13 7.32 8.95 21.75
C ILE A 13 7.64 7.85 20.74
N ILE A 14 8.24 6.74 21.18
CA ILE A 14 8.51 5.59 20.31
C ILE A 14 7.18 5.05 19.76
N GLY A 15 6.17 4.88 20.62
CA GLY A 15 4.83 4.47 20.22
C GLY A 15 4.19 5.43 19.21
N GLY A 16 4.29 6.74 19.44
CA GLY A 16 3.82 7.76 18.52
C GLY A 16 4.53 7.73 17.16
N LEU A 17 5.86 7.56 17.16
CA LEU A 17 6.64 7.42 15.93
C LEU A 17 6.25 6.15 15.16
N LEU A 18 6.09 5.02 15.85
CA LEU A 18 5.65 3.77 15.24
C LEU A 18 4.24 3.90 14.63
N LEU A 19 3.32 4.58 15.30
CA LEU A 19 1.97 4.84 14.76
C LEU A 19 2.03 5.71 13.50
N VAL A 20 2.86 6.75 13.47
CA VAL A 20 3.01 7.62 12.28
C VAL A 20 3.71 6.90 11.13
N LEU A 21 4.69 6.03 11.44
CA LEU A 21 5.41 5.26 10.41
C LEU A 21 4.64 4.03 9.92
N TYR A 22 3.63 3.56 10.66
CA TYR A 22 2.90 2.34 10.32
C TYR A 22 2.34 2.36 8.89
N PRO A 23 1.63 3.41 8.42
CA PRO A 23 1.11 3.40 7.06
C PRO A 23 2.19 3.35 5.98
N THR A 24 3.30 4.05 6.19
CA THR A 24 4.43 4.02 5.24
C THR A 24 5.07 2.65 5.17
N ILE A 25 5.35 2.04 6.33
CA ILE A 25 5.98 0.72 6.39
C ILE A 25 5.03 -0.34 5.83
N SER A 26 3.74 -0.27 6.18
CA SER A 26 2.76 -1.23 5.69
C SER A 26 2.56 -1.11 4.18
N ASN A 27 2.45 0.11 3.63
CA ASN A 27 2.33 0.31 2.19
C ASN A 27 3.57 -0.20 1.45
N PHE A 28 4.77 0.03 2.00
CA PHE A 28 6.01 -0.52 1.45
C PHE A 28 5.99 -2.06 1.39
N LEU A 29 5.52 -2.72 2.45
CA LEU A 29 5.36 -4.17 2.48
C LEU A 29 4.30 -4.65 1.48
N ASN A 30 3.20 -3.91 1.34
CA ASN A 30 2.15 -4.20 0.37
C ASN A 30 2.66 -4.10 -1.07
N LEU A 31 3.36 -3.01 -1.42
CA LEU A 31 3.97 -2.84 -2.75
C LEU A 31 4.96 -3.95 -3.06
N ARG A 32 5.80 -4.34 -2.09
CA ARG A 32 6.71 -5.48 -2.26
C ARG A 32 5.98 -6.79 -2.49
N ASN A 33 4.84 -6.99 -1.82
CA ASN A 33 4.00 -8.17 -2.06
C ASN A 33 3.36 -8.12 -3.45
N ALA A 34 2.82 -6.97 -3.86
CA ALA A 34 2.25 -6.75 -5.18
C ALA A 34 3.27 -7.03 -6.29
N THR A 35 4.52 -6.53 -6.16
CA THR A 35 5.61 -6.82 -7.10
C THR A 35 5.84 -8.32 -7.24
N ARG A 36 5.94 -9.06 -6.12
CA ARG A 36 6.14 -10.52 -6.15
C ARG A 36 4.99 -11.26 -6.82
N VAL A 37 3.76 -10.85 -6.57
CA VAL A 37 2.57 -11.46 -7.20
C VAL A 37 2.60 -11.22 -8.71
N ILE A 38 2.94 -10.01 -9.15
CA ILE A 38 3.03 -9.66 -10.57
C ILE A 38 4.19 -10.42 -11.25
N GLU A 39 5.34 -10.55 -10.59
CA GLU A 39 6.47 -11.34 -11.06
C GLU A 39 6.08 -12.80 -11.24
N GLN A 40 5.50 -13.43 -10.22
CA GLN A 40 5.04 -14.84 -10.29
C GLN A 40 3.99 -15.06 -11.39
N TYR A 41 3.05 -14.12 -11.53
CA TYR A 41 2.06 -14.18 -12.61
C TYR A 41 2.74 -14.06 -13.98
N SER A 42 3.69 -13.13 -14.14
CA SER A 42 4.39 -12.91 -15.41
C SER A 42 5.25 -14.12 -15.78
N GLU A 43 5.94 -14.73 -14.82
CA GLU A 43 6.67 -15.99 -14.99
C GLU A 43 5.73 -17.12 -15.46
N ALA A 44 4.56 -17.27 -14.83
CA ALA A 44 3.58 -18.27 -15.24
C ALA A 44 3.02 -18.02 -16.66
N VAL A 45 2.84 -16.75 -17.05
CA VAL A 45 2.42 -16.38 -18.41
C VAL A 45 3.51 -16.68 -19.44
N ASP A 46 4.78 -16.45 -19.10
CA ASP A 46 5.93 -16.68 -19.98
C ASP A 46 6.15 -18.18 -20.26
N GLU A 47 5.71 -19.06 -19.36
CA GLU A 47 5.72 -20.51 -19.55
C GLU A 47 4.65 -21.01 -20.54
N LEU A 48 3.59 -20.23 -20.79
CA LEU A 48 2.53 -20.60 -21.73
C LEU A 48 3.02 -20.55 -23.17
N THR A 49 2.59 -21.51 -23.98
CA THR A 49 2.63 -21.37 -25.44
C THR A 49 1.64 -20.31 -25.91
N ASP A 50 1.84 -19.78 -27.13
CA ASP A 50 0.89 -18.81 -27.70
C ASP A 50 -0.50 -19.44 -27.90
N ASP A 51 -0.57 -20.73 -28.24
CA ASP A 51 -1.82 -21.48 -28.40
C ASP A 51 -2.57 -21.64 -27.07
N GLU A 52 -1.88 -21.97 -25.97
CA GLU A 52 -2.49 -22.06 -24.63
C GLU A 52 -3.01 -20.71 -24.16
N ALA A 53 -2.21 -19.65 -24.34
CA ALA A 53 -2.63 -18.29 -24.00
C ALA A 53 -3.86 -17.87 -24.81
N GLN A 54 -3.92 -18.21 -26.11
CA GLN A 54 -5.07 -17.93 -26.96
C GLN A 54 -6.31 -18.71 -26.51
N GLN A 55 -6.18 -20.00 -26.15
CA GLN A 55 -7.30 -20.80 -25.65
C GLN A 55 -7.91 -20.22 -24.38
N LEU A 56 -7.07 -19.76 -23.45
CA LEU A 56 -7.53 -19.11 -22.22
C LEU A 56 -8.21 -17.76 -22.51
N MET A 57 -7.65 -16.98 -23.44
CA MET A 57 -8.24 -15.72 -23.89
C MET A 57 -9.61 -15.95 -24.57
N ASP A 58 -9.72 -16.95 -25.43
CA ASP A 58 -10.97 -17.30 -26.12
C ASP A 58 -12.05 -17.80 -25.15
N ALA A 59 -11.65 -18.55 -24.12
CA ALA A 59 -12.55 -18.96 -23.05
C ALA A 59 -13.11 -17.75 -22.29
N ALA A 60 -12.24 -16.78 -21.94
CA ALA A 60 -12.66 -15.54 -21.28
C ALA A 60 -13.56 -14.66 -22.17
N ARG A 61 -13.26 -14.55 -23.46
CA ARG A 61 -14.10 -13.82 -24.43
C ARG A 61 -15.45 -14.50 -24.63
N THR A 62 -15.48 -15.82 -24.67
CA THR A 62 -16.73 -16.60 -24.74
C THR A 62 -17.59 -16.37 -23.50
N TYR A 63 -16.98 -16.35 -22.31
CA TYR A 63 -17.66 -15.99 -21.07
C TYR A 63 -18.28 -14.58 -21.16
N ASN A 64 -17.51 -13.59 -21.64
CA ASN A 64 -18.00 -12.22 -21.80
C ASN A 64 -19.17 -12.11 -22.79
N ALA A 65 -19.11 -12.81 -23.92
CA ALA A 65 -20.21 -12.84 -24.89
C ALA A 65 -21.49 -13.43 -24.29
N LYS A 66 -21.39 -14.53 -23.53
CA LYS A 66 -22.52 -15.13 -22.79
C LYS A 66 -23.10 -14.15 -21.77
N LEU A 67 -22.25 -13.43 -21.03
CA LEU A 67 -22.66 -12.41 -20.05
C LEU A 67 -23.38 -11.22 -20.72
N ALA A 68 -22.87 -10.75 -21.85
CA ALA A 68 -23.53 -9.73 -22.67
C ALA A 68 -24.88 -10.20 -23.21
N GLY A 69 -24.97 -11.47 -23.63
CA GLY A 69 -26.23 -12.13 -24.00
C GLY A 69 -27.26 -12.07 -22.87
N LEU A 70 -26.90 -12.43 -21.64
CA LEU A 70 -27.79 -12.32 -20.47
C LEU A 70 -28.29 -10.89 -20.22
N SER A 71 -27.55 -9.89 -20.68
CA SER A 71 -27.92 -8.47 -20.61
C SER A 71 -28.81 -8.01 -21.79
N GLY A 72 -29.21 -8.94 -22.67
CA GLY A 72 -30.08 -8.69 -23.81
C GLY A 72 -29.36 -8.26 -25.10
N ILE A 73 -28.03 -8.39 -25.16
CA ILE A 73 -27.24 -8.01 -26.34
C ILE A 73 -27.21 -9.18 -27.34
N PRO A 74 -27.58 -8.97 -28.61
CA PRO A 74 -27.57 -10.03 -29.61
C PRO A 74 -26.16 -10.40 -30.05
N ALA A 75 -25.98 -11.60 -30.61
CA ALA A 75 -24.69 -12.06 -31.11
C ALA A 75 -24.07 -11.16 -32.19
N ALA A 76 -24.90 -10.47 -32.98
CA ALA A 76 -24.45 -9.51 -33.99
C ALA A 76 -23.65 -8.34 -33.40
N ASP A 77 -23.93 -7.98 -32.14
CA ASP A 77 -23.27 -6.87 -31.44
C ASP A 77 -22.21 -7.37 -30.44
N GLY A 78 -21.83 -8.65 -30.49
CA GLY A 78 -20.86 -9.26 -29.56
C GLY A 78 -21.46 -9.97 -28.34
N GLY A 79 -22.79 -10.10 -28.29
CA GLY A 79 -23.48 -10.89 -27.28
C GLY A 79 -23.60 -12.38 -27.61
N TRP A 80 -24.60 -13.04 -27.04
CA TRP A 80 -24.83 -14.47 -27.21
C TRP A 80 -26.33 -14.78 -27.29
N ASP A 81 -26.75 -15.41 -28.38
CA ASP A 81 -28.18 -15.63 -28.65
C ASP A 81 -28.74 -16.88 -27.95
N ALA A 82 -27.89 -17.88 -27.69
CA ALA A 82 -28.31 -19.15 -27.07
C ALA A 82 -28.39 -19.02 -25.54
N ILE A 83 -29.37 -18.28 -25.08
CA ILE A 83 -29.66 -18.05 -23.66
C ILE A 83 -30.68 -19.08 -23.16
N ASP A 84 -30.36 -19.73 -22.05
CA ASP A 84 -31.28 -20.61 -21.33
C ASP A 84 -31.34 -20.27 -19.83
N ALA A 85 -32.27 -20.90 -19.11
CA ALA A 85 -32.51 -20.64 -17.69
C ALA A 85 -31.32 -21.03 -16.77
N SER A 86 -30.38 -21.83 -17.26
CA SER A 86 -29.22 -22.32 -16.50
C SER A 86 -27.94 -21.55 -16.76
N LEU A 87 -27.87 -20.75 -17.85
CA LEU A 87 -26.67 -20.03 -18.27
C LEU A 87 -26.08 -19.15 -17.16
N ALA A 88 -26.92 -18.39 -16.44
CA ALA A 88 -26.46 -17.56 -15.33
C ALA A 88 -25.82 -18.37 -14.19
N ALA A 89 -26.32 -19.58 -13.92
CA ALA A 89 -25.73 -20.48 -12.93
C ALA A 89 -24.41 -21.08 -13.41
N GLN A 90 -24.32 -21.44 -14.70
CA GLN A 90 -23.09 -21.95 -15.31
C GLN A 90 -21.97 -20.91 -15.28
N LEU A 91 -22.26 -19.65 -15.66
CA LEU A 91 -21.25 -18.58 -15.64
C LEU A 91 -20.70 -18.35 -14.23
N ARG A 92 -21.56 -18.38 -13.20
CA ARG A 92 -21.11 -18.25 -11.80
C ARG A 92 -20.19 -19.40 -11.36
N GLU A 93 -20.39 -20.60 -11.90
CA GLU A 93 -19.51 -21.76 -11.64
C GLU A 93 -18.21 -21.69 -12.44
N GLU A 94 -18.24 -21.18 -13.67
CA GLU A 94 -17.08 -21.00 -14.55
C GLU A 94 -16.15 -19.85 -14.07
N TYR A 95 -16.71 -18.80 -13.45
CA TYR A 95 -16.02 -17.55 -13.12
C TYR A 95 -14.64 -17.75 -12.47
N MET A 96 -14.57 -18.49 -11.36
CA MET A 96 -13.33 -18.68 -10.58
C MET A 96 -12.29 -19.53 -11.30
N GLY A 97 -12.67 -20.27 -12.36
CA GLY A 97 -11.76 -21.12 -13.13
C GLY A 97 -11.14 -20.42 -14.34
N LEU A 98 -11.62 -19.22 -14.70
CA LEU A 98 -11.13 -18.47 -15.85
C LEU A 98 -9.99 -17.55 -15.44
N LEU A 99 -8.92 -17.49 -16.24
CA LEU A 99 -7.78 -16.58 -16.00
C LEU A 99 -7.06 -16.78 -14.64
N ASP A 100 -7.20 -17.91 -13.95
CA ASP A 100 -6.46 -18.23 -12.72
C ASP A 100 -5.28 -19.17 -12.99
N LEU A 101 -4.23 -18.64 -13.63
CA LEU A 101 -3.05 -19.43 -14.01
C LEU A 101 -2.31 -20.05 -12.82
N THR A 102 -2.22 -19.31 -11.72
CA THR A 102 -1.41 -19.67 -10.55
C THR A 102 -2.21 -20.39 -9.46
N GLY A 103 -3.53 -20.56 -9.63
CA GLY A 103 -4.42 -21.09 -8.59
C GLY A 103 -4.56 -20.18 -7.37
N THR A 104 -4.22 -18.91 -7.51
CA THR A 104 -4.21 -17.90 -6.42
C THR A 104 -5.32 -16.87 -6.60
N GLY A 105 -6.07 -16.95 -7.70
CA GLY A 105 -7.10 -16.01 -8.11
C GLY A 105 -6.59 -14.77 -8.85
N VAL A 106 -5.31 -14.66 -9.20
CA VAL A 106 -4.78 -13.51 -9.94
C VAL A 106 -5.12 -13.63 -11.42
N MET A 107 -5.90 -12.68 -11.93
CA MET A 107 -6.27 -12.59 -13.36
C MET A 107 -5.21 -11.91 -14.21
N GLY A 108 -4.46 -10.98 -13.61
CA GLY A 108 -3.57 -10.06 -14.30
C GLY A 108 -3.19 -8.88 -13.40
N TYR A 109 -2.84 -7.75 -13.99
CA TYR A 109 -2.53 -6.53 -13.25
C TYR A 109 -2.94 -5.27 -14.00
N ILE A 110 -3.22 -4.22 -13.23
CA ILE A 110 -3.54 -2.87 -13.72
C ILE A 110 -2.38 -1.93 -13.42
N THR A 111 -2.03 -1.08 -14.39
CA THR A 111 -1.07 0.02 -14.25
C THR A 111 -1.77 1.35 -14.48
N ILE A 112 -1.67 2.28 -13.54
CA ILE A 112 -2.30 3.61 -13.59
C ILE A 112 -1.21 4.67 -13.43
N PRO A 113 -0.55 5.11 -14.53
CA PRO A 113 0.59 6.03 -14.47
C PRO A 113 0.28 7.33 -13.72
N ARG A 114 -0.92 7.88 -13.92
CA ARG A 114 -1.40 9.10 -13.25
C ARG A 114 -1.31 9.02 -11.72
N LEU A 115 -1.51 7.82 -11.17
CA LEU A 115 -1.53 7.58 -9.73
C LEU A 115 -0.19 7.03 -9.21
N ASP A 116 0.76 6.72 -10.09
CA ASP A 116 2.00 6.01 -9.76
C ASP A 116 1.68 4.68 -9.03
N GLU A 117 0.79 3.88 -9.61
CA GLU A 117 0.32 2.60 -9.03
C GLU A 117 0.28 1.48 -10.07
N THR A 118 0.76 0.31 -9.65
CA THR A 118 0.57 -0.96 -10.36
C THR A 118 0.15 -2.01 -9.35
N MET A 119 -0.97 -2.70 -9.63
CA MET A 119 -1.62 -3.60 -8.68
C MET A 119 -2.10 -4.89 -9.37
N PRO A 120 -1.99 -6.04 -8.70
CA PRO A 120 -2.66 -7.25 -9.17
C PRO A 120 -4.17 -7.07 -9.20
N ILE A 121 -4.81 -7.70 -10.18
CA ILE A 121 -6.26 -7.88 -10.28
C ILE A 121 -6.56 -9.32 -9.85
N TYR A 122 -7.27 -9.47 -8.73
CA TYR A 122 -7.75 -10.77 -8.28
C TYR A 122 -9.20 -11.00 -8.69
N HIS A 123 -9.61 -12.26 -8.72
CA HIS A 123 -11.01 -12.64 -8.65
C HIS A 123 -11.66 -12.11 -7.39
N THR A 124 -12.95 -11.78 -7.50
CA THR A 124 -13.84 -11.30 -6.44
C THR A 124 -13.47 -9.93 -5.87
N THR A 125 -14.40 -9.37 -5.11
CA THR A 125 -14.19 -8.18 -4.28
C THR A 125 -14.34 -8.51 -2.79
N GLU A 126 -13.91 -9.72 -2.40
CA GLU A 126 -13.91 -10.12 -0.99
C GLU A 126 -12.93 -9.27 -0.17
N GLU A 127 -13.23 -9.07 1.11
CA GLU A 127 -12.41 -8.26 2.03
C GLU A 127 -10.93 -8.68 2.03
N LYS A 128 -10.66 -10.01 2.01
CA LYS A 128 -9.29 -10.54 1.98
C LYS A 128 -8.48 -10.09 0.77
N VAL A 129 -9.16 -9.87 -0.37
CA VAL A 129 -8.57 -9.39 -1.63
C VAL A 129 -8.38 -7.88 -1.54
N LEU A 130 -9.44 -7.14 -1.20
CA LEU A 130 -9.42 -5.68 -1.21
C LEU A 130 -8.48 -5.07 -0.15
N GLN A 131 -8.13 -5.83 0.90
CA GLN A 131 -7.13 -5.43 1.89
C GLN A 131 -5.70 -5.36 1.34
N VAL A 132 -5.42 -6.02 0.21
CA VAL A 132 -4.04 -6.13 -0.32
C VAL A 132 -3.90 -5.80 -1.80
N ALA A 133 -4.98 -5.83 -2.59
CA ALA A 133 -4.94 -5.65 -4.03
C ALA A 133 -6.29 -5.15 -4.59
N THR A 134 -6.37 -5.02 -5.92
CA THR A 134 -7.65 -4.78 -6.60
C THR A 134 -8.38 -6.09 -6.89
N GLY A 135 -9.70 -6.03 -6.90
CA GLY A 135 -10.57 -7.18 -7.13
C GLY A 135 -11.53 -6.93 -8.29
N HIS A 136 -11.72 -7.93 -9.13
CA HIS A 136 -12.70 -7.93 -10.21
C HIS A 136 -14.12 -8.14 -9.66
N ILE A 137 -15.08 -7.34 -10.10
CA ILE A 137 -16.50 -7.52 -9.75
C ILE A 137 -17.05 -8.70 -10.56
N GLU A 138 -17.38 -9.81 -9.87
CA GLU A 138 -17.82 -11.09 -10.46
C GLU A 138 -18.96 -10.97 -11.49
N THR A 139 -19.85 -9.99 -11.34
CA THR A 139 -20.98 -9.77 -12.26
C THR A 139 -20.66 -8.90 -13.47
N SER A 140 -19.41 -8.46 -13.63
CA SER A 140 -18.94 -7.65 -14.76
C SER A 140 -18.16 -8.50 -15.76
N SER A 141 -17.91 -7.97 -16.96
CA SER A 141 -17.09 -8.66 -17.96
C SER A 141 -15.67 -8.89 -17.46
N LEU A 142 -15.10 -10.06 -17.72
CA LEU A 142 -13.68 -10.33 -17.48
C LEU A 142 -12.80 -9.30 -18.21
N PRO A 143 -11.63 -8.93 -17.65
CA PRO A 143 -10.81 -7.80 -18.10
C PRO A 143 -9.97 -8.13 -19.36
N VAL A 144 -10.62 -8.67 -20.39
CA VAL A 144 -10.02 -9.10 -21.68
C VAL A 144 -10.50 -8.28 -22.88
N GLY A 145 -11.22 -7.18 -22.61
CA GLY A 145 -11.79 -6.29 -23.61
C GLY A 145 -12.76 -6.97 -24.59
N GLY A 146 -12.96 -6.31 -25.72
CA GLY A 146 -13.84 -6.74 -26.80
C GLY A 146 -15.16 -5.97 -26.85
N ALA A 147 -15.85 -6.07 -27.99
CA ALA A 147 -17.13 -5.43 -28.19
C ALA A 147 -18.18 -5.97 -27.20
N SER A 148 -19.07 -5.09 -26.74
CA SER A 148 -20.09 -5.39 -25.73
C SER A 148 -19.49 -5.97 -24.45
N THR A 149 -18.44 -5.32 -23.94
CA THR A 149 -17.86 -5.66 -22.64
C THR A 149 -17.80 -4.43 -21.73
N HIS A 150 -18.03 -4.67 -20.44
CA HIS A 150 -17.82 -3.68 -19.40
C HIS A 150 -17.24 -4.37 -18.17
N ALA A 151 -15.92 -4.29 -18.02
CA ALA A 151 -15.22 -4.82 -16.85
C ALA A 151 -15.24 -3.81 -15.71
N ALA A 152 -15.38 -4.28 -14.46
CA ALA A 152 -15.32 -3.41 -13.29
C ALA A 152 -14.31 -3.92 -12.27
N ILE A 153 -13.34 -3.07 -11.94
CA ILE A 153 -12.27 -3.35 -11.00
C ILE A 153 -12.47 -2.50 -9.76
N SER A 154 -12.56 -3.13 -8.60
CA SER A 154 -12.76 -2.50 -7.30
C SER A 154 -11.48 -2.46 -6.48
N GLY A 155 -11.30 -1.39 -5.72
CA GLY A 155 -10.19 -1.24 -4.78
C GLY A 155 -10.60 -0.36 -3.61
N HIS A 156 -10.02 -0.61 -2.43
CA HIS A 156 -10.30 0.23 -1.27
C HIS A 156 -9.74 1.66 -1.43
N ARG A 157 -10.39 2.58 -0.73
CA ARG A 157 -9.93 3.96 -0.54
C ARG A 157 -9.57 4.20 0.92
N GLY A 158 -8.33 4.58 1.18
CA GLY A 158 -7.89 5.02 2.52
C GLY A 158 -7.59 3.89 3.50
N LEU A 159 -7.08 2.75 3.03
CA LEU A 159 -6.54 1.76 3.95
C LEU A 159 -5.31 2.32 4.67
N PRO A 160 -5.16 2.06 5.99
CA PRO A 160 -3.91 2.34 6.68
C PRO A 160 -2.74 1.53 6.12
N SER A 161 -3.00 0.38 5.52
CA SER A 161 -2.00 -0.62 5.15
C SER A 161 -1.50 -0.57 3.71
N ALA A 162 -2.25 0.05 2.79
CA ALA A 162 -1.96 0.08 1.36
C ALA A 162 -2.63 1.27 0.67
N LYS A 163 -1.98 1.86 -0.34
CA LYS A 163 -2.51 3.02 -1.08
C LYS A 163 -3.69 2.62 -1.97
N LEU A 164 -3.57 1.59 -2.80
CA LEU A 164 -4.64 1.12 -3.69
C LEU A 164 -5.33 2.28 -4.45
N PHE A 165 -6.67 2.31 -4.46
CA PHE A 165 -7.47 3.38 -5.08
C PHE A 165 -7.66 4.60 -4.19
N THR A 166 -6.84 4.80 -3.15
CA THR A 166 -6.87 5.99 -2.27
C THR A 166 -6.95 7.30 -3.06
N GLU A 167 -6.20 7.38 -4.15
CA GLU A 167 -6.05 8.59 -4.98
C GLU A 167 -6.83 8.53 -6.30
N LEU A 168 -7.80 7.62 -6.44
CA LEU A 168 -8.58 7.49 -7.67
C LEU A 168 -9.33 8.78 -8.05
N ASP A 169 -9.61 9.65 -7.07
CA ASP A 169 -10.19 10.98 -7.28
C ASP A 169 -9.26 11.98 -7.98
N LYS A 170 -7.98 11.64 -8.18
CA LYS A 170 -7.03 12.45 -8.95
C LYS A 170 -7.05 12.16 -10.45
N MET A 171 -7.76 11.11 -10.87
CA MET A 171 -7.97 10.80 -12.28
C MET A 171 -8.80 11.90 -12.96
N GLN A 172 -8.55 12.09 -14.25
CA GLN A 172 -9.17 13.10 -15.08
C GLN A 172 -9.59 12.49 -16.43
N LEU A 173 -10.52 13.15 -17.11
CA LEU A 173 -10.85 12.81 -18.49
C LEU A 173 -9.60 12.86 -19.36
N GLY A 174 -9.38 11.81 -20.17
CA GLY A 174 -8.21 11.66 -21.03
C GLY A 174 -7.01 10.95 -20.37
N ASP A 175 -6.99 10.78 -19.05
CA ASP A 175 -5.97 9.94 -18.40
C ASP A 175 -6.09 8.49 -18.89
N ILE A 176 -4.96 7.79 -18.96
CA ILE A 176 -4.88 6.42 -19.47
C ILE A 176 -4.49 5.47 -18.35
N PHE A 177 -5.03 4.26 -18.38
CA PHE A 177 -4.52 3.12 -17.61
C PHE A 177 -4.43 1.88 -18.49
N TYR A 178 -3.63 0.92 -18.04
CA TYR A 178 -3.35 -0.31 -18.77
C TYR A 178 -3.74 -1.53 -17.95
N VAL A 179 -4.25 -2.55 -18.61
CA VAL A 179 -4.52 -3.85 -18.00
C VAL A 179 -3.78 -4.92 -18.77
N ARG A 180 -2.95 -5.69 -18.07
CA ARG A 180 -2.26 -6.85 -18.61
C ARG A 180 -2.97 -8.11 -18.15
N VAL A 181 -3.42 -8.92 -19.12
CA VAL A 181 -4.00 -10.24 -18.89
C VAL A 181 -3.38 -11.20 -19.91
N LEU A 182 -2.78 -12.27 -19.40
CA LEU A 182 -1.96 -13.20 -20.16
C LEU A 182 -0.88 -12.43 -20.95
N LYS A 183 -0.74 -12.72 -22.24
CA LYS A 183 0.20 -12.10 -23.16
C LYS A 183 -0.32 -10.78 -23.77
N GLU A 184 -1.55 -10.38 -23.48
CA GLU A 184 -2.17 -9.18 -24.05
C GLU A 184 -2.12 -7.99 -23.08
N THR A 185 -2.08 -6.78 -23.64
CA THR A 185 -2.16 -5.52 -22.89
C THR A 185 -3.24 -4.64 -23.50
N PHE A 186 -4.18 -4.22 -22.67
CA PHE A 186 -5.31 -3.38 -23.04
C PHE A 186 -5.09 -1.96 -22.51
N ALA A 187 -5.25 -0.96 -23.36
CA ALA A 187 -5.18 0.45 -22.98
C ALA A 187 -6.59 1.06 -22.93
N TYR A 188 -6.86 1.81 -21.86
CA TYR A 188 -8.15 2.43 -21.63
C TYR A 188 -7.97 3.91 -21.33
N GLN A 189 -8.76 4.76 -21.98
CA GLN A 189 -8.77 6.21 -21.76
C GLN A 189 -10.04 6.66 -21.05
N VAL A 190 -9.88 7.39 -19.94
CA VAL A 190 -10.98 7.86 -19.10
C VAL A 190 -11.89 8.81 -19.87
N ASP A 191 -13.18 8.48 -19.93
CA ASP A 191 -14.22 9.24 -20.63
C ASP A 191 -15.34 9.75 -19.71
N GLN A 192 -15.44 9.21 -18.49
CA GLN A 192 -16.49 9.55 -17.55
C GLN A 192 -16.04 9.33 -16.10
N ILE A 193 -16.42 10.25 -15.22
CA ILE A 193 -16.20 10.16 -13.77
C ILE A 193 -17.51 10.49 -13.06
N LEU A 194 -18.04 9.56 -12.27
CA LEU A 194 -19.30 9.71 -11.55
C LEU A 194 -19.15 9.45 -10.05
N THR A 195 -20.01 10.10 -9.27
CA THR A 195 -20.25 9.72 -7.87
C THR A 195 -21.69 9.25 -7.76
N VAL A 196 -21.89 8.01 -7.32
CA VAL A 196 -23.19 7.33 -7.27
C VAL A 196 -23.42 6.70 -5.89
N LEU A 197 -24.67 6.35 -5.58
CA LEU A 197 -24.98 5.53 -4.41
C LEU A 197 -24.50 4.08 -4.62
N PRO A 198 -24.20 3.32 -3.54
CA PRO A 198 -23.74 1.93 -3.66
C PRO A 198 -24.70 1.01 -4.44
N GLU A 199 -26.00 1.28 -4.39
CA GLU A 199 -27.07 0.56 -5.08
C GLU A 199 -27.29 0.99 -6.53
N GLU A 200 -26.73 2.12 -6.97
CA GLU A 200 -26.84 2.65 -8.34
C GLU A 200 -25.77 2.01 -9.24
N THR A 201 -26.10 0.87 -9.84
CA THR A 201 -25.17 0.08 -10.67
C THR A 201 -25.39 0.26 -12.16
N GLU A 202 -26.33 1.10 -12.59
CA GLU A 202 -26.70 1.28 -14.00
C GLU A 202 -25.51 1.76 -14.85
N ALA A 203 -24.62 2.57 -14.27
CA ALA A 203 -23.40 3.04 -14.93
C ALA A 203 -22.36 1.93 -15.21
N LEU A 204 -22.55 0.72 -14.64
CA LEU A 204 -21.70 -0.45 -14.86
C LEU A 204 -22.30 -1.44 -15.88
N ALA A 205 -23.43 -1.10 -16.49
CA ALA A 205 -24.08 -1.96 -17.47
C ALA A 205 -23.24 -2.10 -18.75
N ILE A 206 -23.38 -3.24 -19.43
CA ILE A 206 -22.75 -3.49 -20.73
C ILE A 206 -23.50 -2.67 -21.79
N GLU A 207 -22.75 -1.90 -22.58
CA GLU A 207 -23.28 -1.14 -23.71
C GLU A 207 -22.98 -1.85 -25.05
N PRO A 208 -23.97 -2.04 -25.95
CA PRO A 208 -23.75 -2.72 -27.23
C PRO A 208 -22.62 -2.09 -28.06
N GLY A 209 -21.66 -2.92 -28.46
CA GLY A 209 -20.53 -2.54 -29.30
C GLY A 209 -19.41 -1.78 -28.56
N ALA A 210 -19.61 -1.41 -27.30
CA ALA A 210 -18.60 -0.71 -26.51
C ALA A 210 -17.65 -1.67 -25.80
N ASP A 211 -16.43 -1.20 -25.53
CA ASP A 211 -15.43 -1.87 -24.69
C ASP A 211 -15.05 -0.88 -23.57
N TYR A 212 -15.64 -1.09 -22.40
CA TYR A 212 -15.47 -0.24 -21.24
C TYR A 212 -14.77 -0.96 -20.09
N MET A 213 -14.03 -0.19 -19.31
CA MET A 213 -13.60 -0.60 -17.99
C MET A 213 -13.83 0.52 -16.98
N THR A 214 -14.44 0.18 -15.83
CA THR A 214 -14.66 1.11 -14.73
C THR A 214 -13.84 0.72 -13.51
N LEU A 215 -13.10 1.70 -12.99
CA LEU A 215 -12.43 1.61 -11.68
C LEU A 215 -13.40 2.12 -10.60
N VAL A 216 -13.61 1.31 -9.58
CA VAL A 216 -14.62 1.54 -8.54
C VAL A 216 -13.95 1.68 -7.19
N THR A 217 -14.27 2.76 -6.46
CA THR A 217 -13.86 2.89 -5.06
C THR A 217 -14.91 3.61 -4.20
N CYS A 218 -14.72 3.61 -2.89
CA CYS A 218 -15.60 4.32 -1.96
C CYS A 218 -15.29 5.83 -1.92
N THR A 219 -16.31 6.66 -1.72
CA THR A 219 -16.15 8.11 -1.58
C THR A 219 -17.28 8.71 -0.73
N PRO A 220 -17.17 9.91 -0.13
CA PRO A 220 -15.95 10.69 0.14
C PRO A 220 -14.97 9.95 1.08
N TYR A 221 -13.70 10.39 1.08
CA TYR A 221 -12.63 9.76 1.85
C TYR A 221 -12.98 9.67 3.34
N GLY A 222 -12.89 8.47 3.91
CA GLY A 222 -13.19 8.22 5.33
C GLY A 222 -14.68 8.22 5.70
N ILE A 223 -15.57 8.55 4.76
CA ILE A 223 -17.04 8.49 4.93
C ILE A 223 -17.61 7.28 4.20
N ASN A 224 -17.17 7.04 2.96
CA ASN A 224 -17.49 5.85 2.17
C ASN A 224 -19.00 5.62 1.90
N SER A 225 -19.81 6.70 1.91
CA SER A 225 -21.26 6.64 1.70
C SER A 225 -21.67 6.45 0.24
N HIS A 226 -20.78 6.77 -0.70
CA HIS A 226 -20.98 6.71 -2.14
C HIS A 226 -19.89 5.85 -2.81
N ARG A 227 -20.02 5.67 -4.12
CA ARG A 227 -18.99 5.09 -4.99
C ARG A 227 -18.50 6.13 -5.97
N LEU A 228 -17.19 6.21 -6.13
CA LEU A 228 -16.54 6.92 -7.23
C LEU A 228 -16.31 5.90 -8.34
N LEU A 229 -16.86 6.20 -9.51
CA LEU A 229 -16.71 5.41 -10.73
C LEU A 229 -15.84 6.22 -11.71
N VAL A 230 -14.73 5.63 -12.15
CA VAL A 230 -13.88 6.20 -13.21
C VAL A 230 -13.94 5.24 -14.38
N ARG A 231 -14.76 5.57 -15.38
CA ARG A 231 -14.95 4.77 -16.59
C ARG A 231 -14.02 5.22 -17.69
N ALA A 232 -13.55 4.25 -18.46
CA ALA A 232 -12.69 4.45 -19.61
C ALA A 232 -13.09 3.53 -20.76
N HIS A 233 -12.91 4.01 -21.99
CA HIS A 233 -13.10 3.21 -23.21
C HIS A 233 -11.77 2.67 -23.72
N ALA A 234 -11.81 1.51 -24.38
CA ALA A 234 -10.63 0.92 -24.99
C ALA A 234 -10.09 1.81 -26.12
N ILE A 235 -8.75 1.94 -26.17
CA ILE A 235 -8.01 2.60 -27.24
C ILE A 235 -6.94 1.66 -27.80
N PRO A 236 -6.48 1.85 -29.05
CA PRO A 236 -5.39 1.06 -29.58
C PRO A 236 -4.13 1.17 -28.72
N PHE A 237 -3.55 0.02 -28.35
CA PHE A 237 -2.28 -0.02 -27.66
C PHE A 237 -1.14 0.29 -28.65
N LEU A 238 -0.38 1.34 -28.37
CA LEU A 238 0.73 1.80 -29.22
C LEU A 238 2.08 1.39 -28.62
N PRO A 239 3.12 1.10 -29.43
CA PRO A 239 4.45 0.77 -28.92
C PRO A 239 5.05 1.82 -27.97
N SER A 240 4.70 3.09 -28.11
CA SER A 240 5.14 4.16 -27.22
C SER A 240 4.61 4.05 -25.78
N MET A 241 3.57 3.23 -25.55
CA MET A 241 2.97 3.00 -24.23
C MET A 241 3.65 1.86 -23.45
N LEU A 242 4.52 1.07 -24.10
CA LEU A 242 5.15 -0.11 -23.49
C LEU A 242 5.94 0.24 -22.21
N ASP A 243 6.61 1.39 -22.20
CA ASP A 243 7.44 1.83 -21.07
C ASP A 243 6.62 2.22 -19.84
N GLU A 244 5.29 2.34 -19.96
CA GLU A 244 4.39 2.66 -18.86
C GLU A 244 3.77 1.42 -18.21
N VAL A 245 3.76 0.27 -18.90
CA VAL A 245 3.04 -0.94 -18.45
C VAL A 245 3.88 -1.69 -17.41
N GLY A 246 3.27 -2.03 -16.27
CA GLY A 246 3.91 -2.80 -15.22
C GLY A 246 4.96 -2.02 -14.41
N VAL A 247 5.09 -0.71 -14.64
CA VAL A 247 5.99 0.13 -13.85
C VAL A 247 5.47 0.23 -12.43
N MET A 248 6.23 -0.31 -11.49
CA MET A 248 5.86 -0.27 -10.07
C MET A 248 5.94 1.15 -9.53
N GLY A 249 4.92 1.53 -8.76
CA GLY A 249 4.86 2.82 -8.10
C GLY A 249 5.98 3.06 -7.09
N SER A 250 6.21 4.33 -6.75
CA SER A 250 7.23 4.72 -5.79
C SER A 250 6.93 4.14 -4.39
N PRO A 251 7.88 3.40 -3.76
CA PRO A 251 7.67 2.79 -2.44
C PRO A 251 7.40 3.80 -1.33
N ILE A 252 7.85 5.04 -1.53
CA ILE A 252 7.75 6.14 -0.57
C ILE A 252 6.94 7.26 -1.24
N ASN A 253 5.62 7.25 -1.06
CA ASN A 253 4.72 8.30 -1.52
C ASN A 253 4.21 9.11 -0.31
N LEU A 254 5.13 9.85 0.33
CA LEU A 254 4.85 10.67 1.50
C LEU A 254 4.76 12.15 1.11
N SER A 255 3.65 12.80 1.45
CA SER A 255 3.54 14.25 1.24
C SER A 255 4.47 15.03 2.17
N TRP A 256 4.90 16.21 1.73
CA TRP A 256 5.80 17.10 2.49
C TRP A 256 5.39 17.32 3.96
N PRO A 257 4.10 17.53 4.29
CA PRO A 257 3.66 17.62 5.69
C PRO A 257 3.96 16.36 6.52
N HIS A 258 3.81 15.16 5.95
CA HIS A 258 4.13 13.91 6.65
C HIS A 258 5.63 13.78 6.89
N LEU A 259 6.45 14.14 5.89
CA LEU A 259 7.92 14.15 6.06
C LEU A 259 8.35 15.13 7.15
N ALA A 260 7.76 16.33 7.19
CA ALA A 260 8.03 17.31 8.23
C ALA A 260 7.61 16.81 9.64
N LEU A 261 6.46 16.13 9.75
CA LEU A 261 6.01 15.51 10.99
C LEU A 261 6.97 14.42 11.47
N ILE A 262 7.36 13.50 10.57
CA ILE A 262 8.32 12.42 10.87
C ILE A 262 9.66 13.03 11.33
N ALA A 263 10.19 14.00 10.59
CA ALA A 263 11.43 14.69 10.95
C ALA A 263 11.33 15.41 12.31
N GLY A 264 10.20 16.06 12.59
CA GLY A 264 9.93 16.71 13.87
C GLY A 264 9.89 15.73 15.04
N LEU A 265 9.24 14.58 14.87
CA LEU A 265 9.18 13.51 15.88
C LEU A 265 10.56 12.87 16.13
N ILE A 266 11.34 12.65 15.07
CA ILE A 266 12.73 12.16 15.17
C ILE A 266 13.59 13.18 15.93
N LEU A 267 13.52 14.47 15.58
CA LEU A 267 14.27 15.52 16.26
C LEU A 267 13.90 15.61 17.75
N ALA A 268 12.60 15.55 18.07
CA ALA A 268 12.12 15.55 19.46
C ALA A 268 12.67 14.34 20.24
N ALA A 269 12.68 13.15 19.62
CA ALA A 269 13.25 11.95 20.22
C ALA A 269 14.76 12.10 20.49
N ILE A 270 15.53 12.64 19.54
CA ILE A 270 16.97 12.90 19.67
C ILE A 270 17.26 13.90 20.79
N VAL A 271 16.54 15.02 20.82
CA VAL A 271 16.71 16.05 21.87
C VAL A 271 16.46 15.46 23.24
N LEU A 272 15.38 14.72 23.43
CA LEU A 272 15.05 14.10 24.72
C LEU A 272 16.07 13.01 25.12
N ALA A 273 16.56 12.22 24.17
CA ALA A 273 17.64 11.28 24.42
C ALA A 273 18.93 11.99 24.85
N SER A 274 19.31 13.09 24.19
CA SER A 274 20.49 13.89 24.54
C SER A 274 20.40 14.53 25.93
N LEU A 275 19.22 15.06 26.29
CA LEU A 275 18.96 15.62 27.61
C LEU A 275 19.07 14.54 28.70
N ARG A 276 18.66 13.30 28.40
CA ARG A 276 18.83 12.16 29.33
C ARG A 276 20.27 11.76 29.51
N LEU A 277 21.03 11.62 28.44
CA LEU A 277 22.45 11.29 28.53
C LEU A 277 23.18 12.32 29.41
N ARG A 278 22.87 13.61 29.24
CA ARG A 278 23.38 14.69 30.09
C ARG A 278 22.93 14.57 31.55
N GLN A 279 21.69 14.17 31.83
CA GLN A 279 21.19 13.99 33.20
C GLN A 279 21.81 12.78 33.90
N VAL A 280 22.05 11.68 33.18
CA VAL A 280 22.71 10.48 33.74
C VAL A 280 24.18 10.79 34.04
N GLN A 281 24.91 11.39 33.09
CA GLN A 281 26.29 11.82 33.30
C GLN A 281 26.43 12.78 34.50
N ARG A 282 25.47 13.70 34.69
CA ARG A 282 25.45 14.58 35.88
C ARG A 282 25.20 13.84 37.19
N ARG A 283 24.48 12.73 37.20
CA ARG A 283 24.25 11.91 38.42
C ARG A 283 25.47 11.08 38.77
N ASP A 284 26.13 10.50 37.77
CA ASP A 284 27.32 9.67 37.96
C ASP A 284 28.54 10.52 38.37
N GLY A 285 28.67 11.74 37.81
CA GLY A 285 29.69 12.70 38.22
C GLY A 285 29.54 13.22 39.66
N VAL A 286 28.30 13.28 40.18
CA VAL A 286 28.03 13.68 41.58
C VAL A 286 28.31 12.54 42.56
N GLN A 287 28.09 11.27 42.19
CA GLN A 287 28.43 10.12 43.04
C GLN A 287 29.94 9.80 43.06
N GLY A 288 30.65 10.00 41.93
CA GLY A 288 32.11 9.83 41.86
C GLY A 288 32.89 10.87 42.69
N GLY A 289 32.35 12.08 42.86
CA GLY A 289 32.96 13.13 43.70
C GLY A 289 32.87 12.88 45.21
N THR A 290 31.90 12.09 45.66
CA THR A 290 31.71 11.79 47.10
C THR A 290 32.62 10.71 47.66
N TYR A 291 33.19 9.82 46.83
CA TYR A 291 34.13 8.79 47.27
C TYR A 291 35.61 9.19 47.13
N GLY A 292 35.93 10.24 46.37
CA GLY A 292 37.31 10.72 46.19
C GLY A 292 37.85 11.61 47.31
N ASN A 293 37.04 11.95 48.32
CA ASN A 293 37.42 12.97 49.33
C ASN A 293 37.61 12.42 50.75
N VAL A 294 37.56 11.10 50.95
CA VAL A 294 37.73 10.48 52.29
C VAL A 294 39.19 10.12 52.59
N ASP A 295 40.03 9.89 51.58
CA ASP A 295 41.44 9.50 51.78
C ASP A 295 42.41 10.69 51.98
N GLY A 296 41.98 11.93 51.71
CA GLY A 296 42.81 13.13 51.83
C GLY A 296 42.91 13.71 53.24
N VAL A 297 41.97 13.38 54.14
CA VAL A 297 41.86 14.03 55.47
C VAL A 297 42.53 13.21 56.58
N ALA A 298 42.73 11.90 56.39
CA ALA A 298 43.30 11.03 57.42
C ALA A 298 44.84 11.09 57.55
N ARG A 299 45.58 11.63 56.56
CA ARG A 299 47.05 11.68 56.60
C ARG A 299 47.67 12.93 57.23
N ARG A 300 46.87 13.90 57.68
CA ARG A 300 47.39 15.17 58.24
C ARG A 300 47.14 15.37 59.74
N ARG A 301 46.91 14.27 60.48
CA ARG A 301 46.63 14.32 61.93
C ARG A 301 47.46 13.34 62.80
N MET A 302 48.58 12.84 62.28
CA MET A 302 49.50 11.92 62.98
C MET A 302 50.97 12.37 62.84
N MET A 303 51.24 13.66 62.93
CA MET A 303 52.60 14.17 63.14
C MET A 303 52.52 15.57 63.76
N GLY A 304 53.05 15.72 64.96
CA GLY A 304 53.19 17.02 65.62
C GLY A 304 52.54 17.10 67.00
N LYS A 305 53.07 16.35 67.96
CA LYS A 305 53.06 16.74 69.38
C LYS A 305 54.15 16.00 70.13
N GLU A 306 55.27 16.66 70.33
CA GLU A 306 56.12 16.53 71.52
C GLU A 306 57.04 17.75 71.53
N ASP A 307 56.60 18.76 72.28
CA ASP A 307 57.36 19.94 72.65
C ASP A 307 58.10 19.66 73.96
N GLU A 308 59.34 20.15 73.98
CA GLU A 308 60.01 20.83 75.11
C GLU A 308 60.30 20.07 76.41
N HIS A 309 61.61 19.85 76.64
CA HIS A 309 62.20 20.06 77.96
C HIS A 309 63.36 21.07 77.87
N GLU A 310 63.16 22.15 78.62
CA GLU A 310 64.05 23.22 79.06
C GLU A 310 65.44 22.76 79.53
N HIS A 311 66.50 23.51 79.19
CA HIS A 311 67.20 24.36 80.17
C HIS A 311 68.37 25.17 79.55
N GLY A 312 68.21 26.49 79.59
CA GLY A 312 69.12 27.41 80.31
C GLY A 312 70.64 27.31 80.14
N GLY A 313 71.18 28.31 79.43
CA GLY A 313 72.10 29.25 80.10
C GLY A 313 73.62 29.07 79.91
N ARG A 314 74.14 29.81 78.91
CA ARG A 314 75.29 30.76 79.02
C ARG A 314 76.70 30.28 79.41
N HIS A 315 77.60 30.54 78.46
CA HIS A 315 78.83 31.34 78.55
C HIS A 315 80.23 30.68 78.60
N PHE A 316 81.03 31.16 77.63
CA PHE A 316 82.47 31.45 77.58
C PHE A 316 83.49 30.39 77.12
N ALA A 317 84.23 30.85 76.09
CA ALA A 317 85.59 30.55 75.64
C ALA A 317 85.90 29.14 75.13
#